data_AF-A0A535IYC0-F1
#
_entry.id   AF-A0A535IYC0-F1
#
_cell.length_a   1.000
_cell.length_b   1.000
_cell.length_c   1.000
_cell.angle_alpha   90.00
_cell.angle_beta   90.00
_cell.angle_gamma   90.00
#
_symmetry.space_group_name_H-M   'P 1'
#
loop_
_entity.id
_entity.type
_entity.pdbx_description
1 polymer ?
#
loop_
_entity_poly.entity_id
_entity_poly.type
_entity_poly.pdbx_seq_one_letter_code
_entity_poly.pdbx_strand_id
1 'polypeptide(L)'
;MAPRRRFLTLSCVVAIAVSGCGLVSRSAPVPTPADFLGISGNFVARGISVSQVVGGDAGCADPGLAKTAISFRAAGLDQTAPVPIHLYIFGSRACAGSYITNPDALVSIDAPPFVVVGQGPWGPGFTAAIRQGLTEAAGSGG
;
A
#
# COMPACT_ATOMS: atom_id res chain seq x y z
N MET A 1 -26.73 5.63 -81.04
CA MET A 1 -25.27 5.51 -81.27
C MET A 1 -24.59 5.30 -79.92
N ALA A 2 -23.95 4.15 -79.70
CA ALA A 2 -23.14 3.88 -78.50
C ALA A 2 -21.68 4.30 -78.73
N PRO A 3 -20.91 4.55 -77.66
CA PRO A 3 -19.85 3.61 -77.26
C PRO A 3 -19.86 3.36 -75.73
N ARG A 4 -19.81 2.10 -75.25
CA ARG A 4 -18.61 1.31 -74.86
C ARG A 4 -17.79 1.97 -73.73
N ARG A 5 -17.24 1.30 -72.72
CA ARG A 5 -17.26 -0.05 -72.10
C ARG A 5 -16.11 0.00 -71.07
N ARG A 6 -16.23 -0.71 -69.94
CA ARG A 6 -15.15 -1.20 -69.05
C ARG A 6 -14.62 -0.23 -67.97
N PHE A 7 -14.87 -0.58 -66.72
CA PHE A 7 -13.87 -0.93 -65.70
C PHE A 7 -14.67 -1.55 -64.53
N LEU A 8 -14.76 -2.89 -64.42
CA LEU A 8 -13.85 -3.72 -63.62
C LEU A 8 -13.31 -2.90 -62.42
N THR A 9 -13.61 -3.21 -61.17
CA THR A 9 -13.12 -4.45 -60.54
C THR A 9 -13.89 -4.69 -59.24
N LEU A 10 -14.65 -5.78 -59.24
CA LEU A 10 -15.27 -6.41 -58.08
C LEU A 10 -14.15 -7.11 -57.29
N SER A 11 -13.68 -6.54 -56.18
CA SER A 11 -12.73 -7.17 -55.27
C SER A 11 -12.90 -6.61 -53.86
N CYS A 12 -13.95 -7.08 -53.18
CA CYS A 12 -14.08 -6.96 -51.73
C CYS A 12 -13.76 -8.34 -51.14
N VAL A 13 -12.48 -8.61 -50.95
CA VAL A 13 -11.96 -9.76 -50.21
C VAL A 13 -11.25 -9.19 -48.98
N VAL A 14 -11.30 -9.94 -47.88
CA VAL A 14 -10.54 -9.79 -46.62
C VAL A 14 -11.32 -9.11 -45.48
N ALA A 15 -12.01 -9.93 -44.68
CA ALA A 15 -12.20 -9.67 -43.25
C ALA A 15 -12.64 -10.97 -42.51
N ILE A 16 -11.78 -11.98 -42.42
CA ILE A 16 -11.96 -13.08 -41.46
C ILE A 16 -10.60 -13.39 -40.83
N ALA A 17 -10.31 -12.77 -39.69
CA ALA A 17 -9.24 -13.19 -38.80
C ALA A 17 -9.42 -12.58 -37.39
N VAL A 18 -10.40 -13.06 -36.62
CA VAL A 18 -10.40 -12.88 -35.15
C VAL A 18 -10.86 -14.17 -34.49
N SER A 19 -9.93 -15.12 -34.31
CA SER A 19 -10.10 -16.22 -33.38
C SER A 19 -8.74 -16.66 -32.85
N GLY A 20 -8.40 -16.14 -31.68
CA GLY A 20 -7.18 -16.47 -30.94
C GLY A 20 -7.27 -15.94 -29.52
N CYS A 21 -8.31 -16.32 -28.78
CA CYS A 21 -8.31 -16.15 -27.32
C CYS A 21 -7.19 -17.01 -26.76
N GLY A 22 -6.04 -16.40 -26.52
CA GLY A 22 -4.96 -17.01 -25.76
C GLY A 22 -5.49 -17.45 -24.41
N LEU A 23 -5.32 -18.74 -24.11
CA LEU A 23 -5.43 -19.29 -22.76
C LEU A 23 -4.35 -18.61 -21.91
N VAL A 24 -4.66 -17.44 -21.37
CA VAL A 24 -3.85 -16.78 -20.35
C VAL A 24 -3.97 -17.63 -19.10
N SER A 25 -2.94 -18.45 -18.82
CA SER A 25 -2.74 -19.10 -17.53
C SER A 25 -2.66 -18.03 -16.44
N ARG A 26 -3.81 -17.62 -15.92
CA ARG A 26 -3.91 -16.79 -14.71
C ARG A 26 -3.70 -17.70 -13.51
N SER A 27 -2.44 -18.04 -13.22
CA SER A 27 -2.09 -18.29 -11.82
C SER A 27 -2.45 -17.00 -11.09
N ALA A 28 -3.34 -17.07 -10.09
CA ALA A 28 -3.67 -15.90 -9.29
C ALA A 28 -2.36 -15.28 -8.78
N PRO A 29 -2.16 -13.95 -8.90
CA PRO A 29 -0.95 -13.32 -8.38
C PRO A 29 -0.80 -13.71 -6.91
N VAL A 30 0.37 -14.21 -6.53
CA VAL A 30 0.68 -14.40 -5.11
C VAL A 30 0.56 -13.02 -4.46
N PRO A 31 -0.23 -12.84 -3.39
CA PRO A 31 -0.41 -11.54 -2.76
C PRO A 31 0.96 -11.01 -2.33
N THR A 32 1.39 -9.92 -2.96
CA THR A 32 2.58 -9.17 -2.54
C THR A 32 2.19 -8.28 -1.37
N PRO A 33 3.09 -8.08 -0.39
CA PRO A 33 2.87 -7.07 0.65
C PRO A 33 2.47 -5.74 0.02
N ALA A 34 1.45 -5.08 0.59
CA ALA A 34 0.95 -3.84 0.04
C ALA A 34 1.97 -2.70 0.20
N ASP A 35 2.06 -1.82 -0.79
CA ASP A 35 2.77 -0.54 -0.64
C ASP A 35 2.03 0.38 0.34
N PHE A 36 2.67 1.50 0.73
CA PHE A 36 2.10 2.47 1.66
C PHE A 36 0.69 2.95 1.29
N LEU A 37 0.39 3.09 0.00
CA LEU A 37 -0.95 3.47 -0.47
C LEU A 37 -2.01 2.41 -0.12
N GLY A 38 -1.67 1.12 -0.20
CA GLY A 38 -2.55 0.04 0.22
C GLY A 38 -2.72 -0.01 1.75
N ILE A 39 -1.62 0.15 2.50
CA ILE A 39 -1.64 0.20 3.97
C ILE A 39 -2.52 1.35 4.47
N SER A 40 -2.29 2.57 3.94
CA SER A 40 -3.08 3.75 4.31
C SER A 40 -4.54 3.64 3.87
N GLY A 41 -4.83 3.00 2.72
CA GLY A 41 -6.18 2.64 2.32
C GLY A 41 -6.88 1.73 3.32
N ASN A 42 -6.19 0.70 3.83
CA ASN A 42 -6.72 -0.21 4.86
C ASN A 42 -7.00 0.52 6.18
N PHE A 43 -6.18 1.50 6.55
CA PHE A 43 -6.44 2.34 7.73
C PHE A 43 -7.68 3.23 7.54
N VAL A 44 -7.79 3.90 6.39
CA VAL A 44 -8.94 4.76 6.07
C VAL A 44 -10.24 3.97 6.05
N ALA A 45 -10.24 2.77 5.45
CA ALA A 45 -11.39 1.87 5.46
C ALA A 45 -11.84 1.46 6.88
N ARG A 46 -10.96 1.58 7.88
CA ARG A 46 -11.21 1.26 9.29
C ARG A 46 -11.48 2.50 10.14
N GLY A 47 -11.72 3.66 9.52
CA GLY A 47 -12.03 4.90 10.22
C GLY A 47 -10.80 5.62 10.79
N ILE A 48 -9.60 5.31 10.31
CA ILE A 48 -8.37 6.02 10.65
C ILE A 48 -8.00 6.98 9.52
N SER A 49 -7.97 8.27 9.82
CA SER A 49 -7.39 9.29 8.96
C SER A 49 -5.87 9.27 9.01
N VAL A 50 -5.22 9.47 7.86
CA VAL A 50 -3.76 9.58 7.71
C VAL A 50 -3.42 10.95 7.12
N SER A 51 -2.44 11.64 7.69
CA SER A 51 -2.03 12.98 7.29
C SER A 51 -0.53 13.20 7.49
N GLN A 52 0.02 14.29 6.91
CA GLN A 52 1.43 14.68 7.06
C GLN A 52 2.42 13.54 6.78
N VAL A 53 2.22 12.85 5.66
CA VAL A 53 3.05 11.72 5.25
C VAL A 53 4.42 12.22 4.77
N VAL A 54 5.49 11.65 5.31
CA VAL A 54 6.87 11.90 4.91
C VAL A 54 7.55 10.57 4.68
N GLY A 55 7.87 10.27 3.41
CA GLY A 55 8.70 9.12 3.06
C GLY A 55 10.18 9.43 3.32
N GLY A 56 10.96 8.43 3.72
CA GLY A 56 12.37 8.64 4.04
C GLY A 56 12.64 8.90 5.53
N ASP A 57 11.59 9.11 6.33
CA ASP A 57 11.73 9.55 7.71
C ASP A 57 11.69 8.36 8.68
N ALA A 58 12.87 7.89 9.06
CA ALA A 58 13.06 6.86 10.07
C ALA A 58 13.06 7.42 11.51
N GLY A 59 12.99 8.75 11.68
CA GLY A 59 13.17 9.43 12.95
C GLY A 59 14.63 9.46 13.44
N CYS A 60 15.59 9.09 12.60
CA CYS A 60 17.02 9.00 12.92
C CYS A 60 17.88 9.21 11.66
N ALA A 61 19.21 9.35 11.83
CA ALA A 61 20.16 9.54 10.74
C ALA A 61 20.62 8.23 10.05
N ASP A 62 19.88 7.13 10.18
CA ASP A 62 20.23 5.85 9.56
C ASP A 62 19.73 5.79 8.09
N PRO A 63 20.65 5.82 7.10
CA PRO A 63 20.27 5.82 5.69
C PRO A 63 19.75 4.46 5.20
N GLY A 64 20.00 3.36 5.92
CA GLY A 64 19.46 2.04 5.62
C GLY A 64 17.97 1.97 5.94
N LEU A 65 17.57 2.52 7.08
CA LEU A 65 16.18 2.54 7.53
C LEU A 65 15.35 3.62 6.83
N ALA A 66 15.94 4.77 6.54
CA ALA A 66 15.25 5.86 5.84
C ALA A 66 14.55 5.38 4.56
N LYS A 67 15.22 4.53 3.76
CA LYS A 67 14.69 4.04 2.47
C LYS A 67 13.38 3.26 2.57
N THR A 68 13.11 2.67 3.73
CA THR A 68 11.92 1.84 3.95
C THR A 68 11.04 2.39 5.07
N ALA A 69 11.32 3.60 5.54
CA ALA A 69 10.59 4.26 6.60
C ALA A 69 9.67 5.34 6.06
N ILE A 70 8.50 5.44 6.69
CA ILE A 70 7.49 6.46 6.40
C ILE A 70 6.97 6.98 7.73
N SER A 71 7.08 8.28 7.96
CA SER A 71 6.42 8.94 9.08
C SER A 71 5.10 9.55 8.63
N PHE A 72 4.09 9.51 9.49
CA PHE A 72 2.80 10.12 9.24
C PHE A 72 2.08 10.40 10.56
N ARG A 73 1.00 11.17 10.50
CA ARG A 73 0.08 11.33 11.60
C ARG A 73 -1.21 10.58 11.35
N ALA A 74 -1.71 9.91 12.38
CA ALA A 74 -2.97 9.20 12.31
C ALA A 74 -3.90 9.54 13.47
N ALA A 75 -5.19 9.62 13.17
CA ALA A 75 -6.27 9.86 14.13
C ALA A 75 -7.53 9.11 13.68
N GLY A 76 -8.39 8.74 14.61
CA GLY A 76 -9.65 8.07 14.32
C GLY A 76 -10.11 7.19 15.47
N LEU A 77 -11.36 6.73 15.40
CA LEU A 77 -11.99 5.92 16.45
C LEU A 77 -11.92 6.61 17.82
N ASP A 78 -11.22 6.01 18.77
CA ASP A 78 -10.97 6.50 20.13
C ASP A 78 -9.66 7.30 20.27
N GLN A 79 -8.98 7.59 19.16
CA GLN A 79 -7.80 8.46 19.08
C GLN A 79 -8.17 9.77 18.36
N THR A 80 -8.73 10.73 19.09
CA THR A 80 -9.22 12.01 18.51
C THR A 80 -8.10 12.97 18.11
N ALA A 81 -6.99 12.98 18.86
CA ALA A 81 -5.82 13.78 18.54
C ALA A 81 -4.87 13.00 17.61
N PRO A 82 -4.42 13.57 16.48
CA PRO A 82 -3.46 12.93 15.60
C PRO A 82 -2.14 12.63 16.30
N VAL A 83 -1.72 11.36 16.29
CA VAL A 83 -0.46 10.90 16.86
C VAL A 83 0.59 10.66 15.77
N PRO A 84 1.88 10.96 16.04
CA PRO A 84 2.96 10.64 15.11
C PRO A 84 3.22 9.13 15.11
N ILE A 85 3.35 8.57 13.91
CA ILE A 85 3.60 7.14 13.67
C ILE A 85 4.74 7.00 12.68
N HIS A 86 5.62 6.04 12.92
CA HIS A 86 6.65 5.59 12.00
C HIS A 86 6.32 4.17 11.55
N LEU A 87 6.19 3.98 10.24
CA LEU A 87 6.07 2.67 9.61
C LEU A 87 7.41 2.31 8.98
N TYR A 88 7.92 1.12 9.32
CA TYR A 88 9.10 0.53 8.72
C TYR A 88 8.69 -0.69 7.89
N ILE A 89 8.94 -0.61 6.59
CA ILE A 89 8.81 -1.74 5.66
C ILE A 89 10.10 -2.56 5.77
N PHE A 90 9.99 -3.88 5.98
CA PHE A 90 11.07 -4.80 6.33
C PHE A 90 11.66 -4.65 7.75
N GLY A 91 10.87 -4.13 8.70
CA GLY A 91 10.85 -4.74 10.04
C GLY A 91 11.79 -4.25 11.14
N SER A 92 12.31 -3.02 11.14
CA SER A 92 13.20 -2.56 12.22
C SER A 92 12.72 -1.32 12.95
N ARG A 93 12.59 -1.44 14.27
CA ARG A 93 12.31 -0.33 15.20
C ARG A 93 13.56 0.28 15.84
N ALA A 94 14.75 0.02 15.29
CA ALA A 94 16.02 0.44 15.91
C ALA A 94 16.08 1.96 16.18
N CYS A 95 15.32 2.76 15.44
CA CYS A 95 15.27 4.21 15.61
C CYS A 95 14.22 4.73 16.60
N ALA A 96 13.43 3.86 17.22
CA ALA A 96 12.37 4.25 18.16
C ALA A 96 12.86 5.19 19.27
N GLY A 97 14.05 4.94 19.83
CA GLY A 97 14.62 5.78 20.89
C GLY A 97 14.91 7.23 20.50
N SER A 98 14.87 7.58 19.21
CA SER A 98 15.16 8.94 18.73
C SER A 98 13.95 9.87 18.79
N TYR A 99 12.73 9.33 18.75
CA TYR A 99 11.47 10.11 18.75
C TYR A 99 10.50 9.71 19.87
N ILE A 100 10.80 8.64 20.60
CA ILE A 100 10.04 8.24 21.79
C ILE A 100 10.68 8.92 23.00
N THR A 101 9.96 9.88 23.58
CA THR A 101 10.43 10.64 24.76
C THR A 101 10.30 9.83 26.05
N ASN A 102 9.26 8.98 26.14
CA ASN A 102 9.06 8.08 27.28
C ASN A 102 9.08 6.61 26.80
N PRO A 103 10.09 5.80 27.20
CA PRO A 103 10.20 4.41 26.76
C PRO A 103 9.02 3.53 27.24
N ASP A 104 8.41 3.86 28.38
CA ASP A 104 7.24 3.13 28.90
C ASP A 104 5.98 3.39 28.07
N ALA A 105 5.99 4.44 27.25
CA ALA A 105 4.93 4.79 26.31
C ALA A 105 5.20 4.24 24.90
N LEU A 106 6.22 3.41 24.69
CA LEU A 106 6.50 2.81 23.39
C LEU A 106 5.36 1.88 22.98
N VAL A 107 4.74 2.17 21.83
CA VAL A 107 3.80 1.26 21.16
C VAL A 107 4.47 0.73 19.90
N SER A 108 4.50 -0.59 19.76
CA SER A 108 5.04 -1.32 18.60
C SER A 108 4.02 -2.34 18.16
N ILE A 109 3.66 -2.32 16.88
CA ILE A 109 2.76 -3.30 16.26
C ILE A 109 3.52 -3.94 15.10
N ASP A 110 3.84 -5.22 15.26
CA ASP A 110 4.59 -6.01 14.30
C ASP A 110 3.64 -6.86 13.46
N ALA A 111 3.74 -6.76 12.13
CA ALA A 111 3.05 -7.60 11.16
C ALA A 111 3.96 -7.79 9.95
N PRO A 112 4.83 -8.82 9.93
CA PRO A 112 5.85 -8.99 8.90
C PRO A 112 5.29 -8.84 7.48
N PRO A 113 5.94 -8.08 6.59
CA PRO A 113 7.25 -7.41 6.75
C PRO A 113 7.18 -6.03 7.44
N PHE A 114 6.04 -5.59 7.97
CA PHE A 114 5.82 -4.25 8.49
C PHE A 114 5.98 -4.16 10.00
N VAL A 115 6.53 -3.03 10.46
CA VAL A 115 6.55 -2.65 11.87
C VAL A 115 6.08 -1.21 12.00
N VAL A 116 5.05 -1.00 12.81
CA VAL A 116 4.53 0.33 13.16
C VAL A 116 4.96 0.68 14.57
N VAL A 117 5.52 1.88 14.75
CA VAL A 117 6.02 2.38 16.03
C VAL A 117 5.51 3.78 16.28
N GLY A 118 5.17 4.08 17.52
CA GLY A 118 4.97 5.46 17.96
C GLY A 118 4.78 5.57 19.47
N GLN A 119 4.55 6.80 19.92
CA GLN A 119 4.37 7.08 21.34
C GLN A 119 2.89 6.99 21.70
N GLY A 120 2.58 6.15 22.68
CA GLY A 120 1.28 6.01 23.31
C GLY A 120 1.07 6.94 24.52
N PRO A 121 0.03 6.67 25.32
CA PRO A 121 -0.95 5.60 25.12
C PRO A 121 -1.84 5.88 23.91
N TRP A 122 -2.17 4.83 23.16
CA TRP A 122 -3.15 4.87 22.08
C TRP A 122 -4.48 4.31 22.55
N GLY A 123 -5.58 4.80 21.99
CA GLY A 123 -6.89 4.18 22.18
C GLY A 123 -6.88 2.69 21.79
N PRO A 124 -7.58 1.81 22.55
CA PRO A 124 -7.65 0.39 22.22
C PRO A 124 -8.25 0.09 20.84
N GLY A 125 -9.28 0.84 20.42
CA GLY A 125 -9.92 0.70 19.11
C GLY A 125 -8.98 1.08 17.97
N PHE A 126 -8.29 2.22 18.10
CA PHE A 126 -7.26 2.69 17.18
C PHE A 126 -6.11 1.69 17.04
N THR A 127 -5.60 1.19 18.17
CA THR A 127 -4.53 0.17 18.20
C THR A 127 -4.98 -1.11 17.49
N ALA A 128 -6.21 -1.56 17.73
CA ALA A 128 -6.77 -2.74 17.08
C ALA A 128 -6.94 -2.53 15.56
N ALA A 129 -7.42 -1.36 15.14
CA ALA A 129 -7.62 -1.02 13.74
C ALA A 129 -6.29 -0.90 12.97
N ILE A 130 -5.25 -0.29 13.56
CA ILE A 130 -3.89 -0.28 12.98
C ILE A 130 -3.41 -1.72 12.79
N ARG A 131 -3.49 -2.55 13.84
CA ARG A 131 -3.05 -3.95 13.77
C ARG A 131 -3.75 -4.71 12.64
N GLN A 132 -5.07 -4.60 12.55
CA GLN A 132 -5.84 -5.26 11.50
C GLN A 132 -5.47 -4.75 10.10
N GLY A 133 -5.32 -3.43 9.92
CA GLY A 133 -4.91 -2.86 8.64
C GLY A 133 -3.51 -3.30 8.21
N LEU A 134 -2.58 -3.43 9.16
CA LEU A 134 -1.23 -3.96 8.95
C LEU A 134 -1.24 -5.43 8.56
N THR A 135 -2.00 -6.26 9.29
CA THR A 135 -2.14 -7.69 9.00
C THR A 135 -2.75 -7.95 7.63
N GLU A 136 -3.76 -7.17 7.25
CA GLU A 136 -4.36 -7.27 5.92
C GLU A 136 -3.36 -6.85 4.82
N ALA A 137 -2.59 -5.79 5.07
CA ALA A 137 -1.57 -5.33 4.14
C ALA A 137 -0.38 -6.29 3.98
N ALA A 138 -0.01 -7.01 5.05
CA ALA A 138 0.99 -8.07 5.00
C ALA A 138 0.59 -9.22 4.07
N GLY A 139 -0.72 -9.42 3.85
CA GLY A 139 -1.24 -10.57 3.12
C GLY A 139 -0.94 -11.89 3.85
N SER A 140 -1.22 -13.01 3.20
CA SER A 140 -0.90 -14.35 3.73
C SER A 140 0.59 -14.72 3.59
N GLY A 141 1.48 -13.74 3.45
CA GLY A 141 2.90 -13.93 3.19
C GLY A 141 3.66 -14.30 4.46
N GLY A 142 3.68 -15.60 4.78
CA GLY A 142 4.68 -16.23 5.65
C GLY A 142 5.91 -16.67 4.87
#